data_AF-A0A2G2W3A1-F1
#
_entry.id   AF-A0A2G2W3A1-F1
#
_cell.length_a   1.000
_cell.length_b   1.000
_cell.length_c   1.000
_cell.angle_alpha   90.00
_cell.angle_beta   90.00
_cell.angle_gamma   90.00
#
_symmetry.space_group_name_H-M   'P 1'
#
loop_
_entity.id
_entity.type
_entity.pdbx_description
1 polymer ?
#
loop_
_entity_poly.entity_id
_entity_poly.type
_entity_poly.pdbx_seq_one_letter_code
_entity_poly.pdbx_strand_id
1 'polypeptide(L)'
;MVLFFVVLNVVKISDFSSGFHKYQQEDAHEFLQCFLNRIENRCSDIVQQVFGVQLVRKLCCCNCGHYSKIYEPLIDVNLEIKDADSLHSVLESFTRVEKLDDP
;
A
#
# COMPACT_ATOMS: atom_id res chain seq x y z
N MET A 1 9.37 4.77 7.16
CA MET A 1 10.66 4.17 6.76
C MET A 1 10.46 3.63 5.36
N VAL A 2 11.23 4.11 4.39
CA VAL A 2 11.22 3.54 3.04
C VAL A 2 12.23 2.40 3.04
N LEU A 3 11.81 1.19 2.71
CA LEU A 3 12.71 0.06 2.60
C LEU A 3 13.41 0.14 1.25
N PHE A 4 14.74 0.27 1.27
CA PHE A 4 15.54 0.28 0.04
C PHE A 4 16.13 -1.10 -0.24
N PHE A 5 16.09 -1.53 -1.50
CA PHE A 5 16.72 -2.75 -1.99
C PHE A 5 17.85 -2.41 -2.97
N VAL A 6 18.95 -3.17 -2.93
CA VAL A 6 20.07 -3.00 -3.87
C VAL A 6 19.85 -3.88 -5.10
N VAL A 7 19.76 -3.24 -6.26
CA VAL A 7 19.55 -3.94 -7.53
C VAL A 7 20.86 -4.59 -8.01
N LEU A 8 20.88 -5.93 -7.99
CA LEU A 8 21.97 -6.74 -8.53
C LEU A 8 21.70 -7.17 -9.98
N ASN A 9 22.74 -7.64 -10.67
CA ASN A 9 22.69 -8.09 -12.08
C ASN A 9 21.78 -9.29 -12.37
N VAL A 10 21.18 -9.89 -11.34
CA VAL A 10 20.39 -11.12 -11.43
C VAL A 10 19.03 -10.86 -12.08
N VAL A 11 18.53 -9.62 -12.01
CA VAL A 11 17.19 -9.26 -12.51
C VAL A 11 17.31 -8.25 -13.66
N LYS A 12 16.59 -8.51 -14.76
CA LYS A 12 16.47 -7.55 -15.87
C LYS A 12 15.48 -6.45 -15.47
N ILE A 13 15.99 -5.47 -14.72
CA ILE A 13 15.12 -4.50 -14.03
C ILE A 13 14.38 -3.54 -14.95
N SER A 14 14.91 -3.31 -16.16
CA SER A 14 14.26 -2.55 -17.24
C SER A 14 12.89 -3.08 -17.62
N ASP A 15 12.64 -4.36 -17.34
CA ASP A 15 11.34 -4.95 -17.61
C ASP A 15 10.32 -4.37 -16.60
N PHE A 16 10.69 -4.12 -15.33
CA PHE A 16 9.78 -3.69 -14.26
C PHE A 16 9.39 -2.21 -14.32
N SER A 17 10.38 -1.33 -14.48
CA SER A 17 10.20 0.11 -14.68
C SER A 17 11.44 0.68 -15.36
N SER A 18 11.28 1.71 -16.19
CA SER A 18 12.43 2.44 -16.75
C SER A 18 13.12 3.35 -15.73
N GLY A 19 12.52 3.54 -14.55
CA GLY A 19 13.07 4.35 -13.47
C GLY A 19 14.14 3.64 -12.63
N PHE A 20 14.22 2.30 -12.68
CA PHE A 20 15.18 1.54 -11.86
C PHE A 20 16.55 1.43 -12.50
N HIS A 21 17.60 1.66 -11.69
CA HIS A 21 18.98 1.60 -12.13
C HIS A 21 19.74 0.49 -11.42
N LYS A 22 20.59 -0.20 -12.17
CA LYS A 22 21.45 -1.25 -11.60
C LYS A 22 22.45 -0.63 -10.62
N TYR A 23 22.75 -1.38 -9.56
CA TYR A 23 23.72 -1.01 -8.52
C TYR A 23 23.36 0.26 -7.73
N GLN A 24 22.09 0.68 -7.80
CA GLN A 24 21.55 1.75 -6.97
C GLN A 24 20.59 1.17 -5.92
N GLN A 25 20.40 1.93 -4.85
CA GLN A 25 19.35 1.67 -3.88
C GLN A 25 18.05 2.19 -4.44
N GLU A 26 17.08 1.31 -4.59
CA GLU A 26 15.76 1.60 -5.13
C GLU A 26 14.70 1.30 -4.08
N ASP A 27 13.52 1.90 -4.22
CA ASP A 27 12.38 1.64 -3.35
C ASP A 27 11.87 0.20 -3.54
N ALA A 28 11.91 -0.59 -2.47
CA ALA A 28 11.49 -1.99 -2.51
C ALA A 28 9.96 -2.14 -2.64
N HIS A 29 9.18 -1.18 -2.15
CA HIS A 29 7.72 -1.14 -2.31
C HIS A 29 7.35 -0.87 -3.76
N GLU A 30 8.01 0.09 -4.42
CA GLU A 30 7.81 0.34 -5.86
C GLU A 30 8.14 -0.92 -6.67
N PHE A 31 9.27 -1.58 -6.37
CA PHE A 31 9.65 -2.81 -7.05
C PHE A 31 8.62 -3.92 -6.86
N LEU A 32 8.12 -4.12 -5.64
CA LEU A 32 7.08 -5.12 -5.33
C LEU A 32 5.80 -4.83 -6.12
N GLN A 33 5.36 -3.57 -6.17
CA GLN A 33 4.18 -3.17 -6.93
C GLN A 33 4.34 -3.46 -8.43
N CYS A 34 5.48 -3.09 -9.02
CA CYS A 34 5.77 -3.44 -10.42
C CYS A 34 5.77 -4.97 -10.64
N PHE A 35 6.33 -5.73 -9.71
CA PHE A 35 6.40 -7.18 -9.78
C PHE A 35 5.01 -7.84 -9.72
N LEU A 36 4.19 -7.46 -8.74
CA LEU A 36 2.83 -8.00 -8.58
C LEU A 36 1.94 -7.61 -9.76
N ASN A 37 1.99 -6.36 -10.22
CA ASN A 37 1.24 -5.93 -11.40
C ASN A 37 1.58 -6.78 -12.65
N ARG A 38 2.84 -7.19 -12.80
CA ARG A 38 3.26 -8.07 -13.90
C ARG A 38 2.73 -9.49 -13.77
N ILE A 39 2.65 -10.03 -12.56
CA ILE A 39 2.02 -11.33 -12.31
C ILE A 39 0.53 -11.24 -12.65
N GLU A 40 -0.17 -10.23 -12.15
CA GLU A 40 -1.61 -10.05 -12.37
C GLU A 40 -1.94 -9.92 -13.87
N ASN A 41 -1.11 -9.18 -14.62
CA ASN A 41 -1.26 -9.04 -16.07
C ASN A 41 -1.01 -10.33 -16.88
N ARG A 42 -0.34 -11.33 -16.30
CA ARG A 42 -0.03 -12.62 -16.98
C ARG A 42 -0.91 -13.76 -16.48
N CYS A 43 -1.28 -13.72 -15.21
CA CYS A 43 -2.03 -14.73 -14.50
C CYS A 43 -3.18 -13.99 -13.83
N SER A 44 -4.33 -13.96 -14.50
CA SER A 44 -5.52 -13.26 -14.02
C SER A 44 -5.87 -13.69 -12.60
N ASP A 45 -6.04 -12.71 -11.72
CA ASP A 45 -6.59 -12.82 -10.37
C ASP A 45 -5.71 -13.51 -9.32
N ILE A 46 -4.52 -14.01 -9.64
CA ILE A 46 -3.69 -14.69 -8.62
C ILE A 46 -3.19 -13.73 -7.55
N VAL A 47 -2.89 -12.47 -7.93
CA VAL A 47 -2.42 -11.48 -6.95
C VAL A 47 -3.57 -11.08 -6.06
N GLN A 48 -4.75 -10.84 -6.62
CA GLN A 48 -5.95 -10.53 -5.83
C GLN A 48 -6.37 -11.70 -4.94
N GLN A 49 -6.22 -12.95 -5.38
CA GLN A 49 -6.58 -14.13 -4.56
C GLN A 49 -5.65 -14.36 -3.38
N VAL A 50 -4.35 -14.07 -3.53
CA VAL A 50 -3.34 -14.37 -2.50
C VAL A 50 -3.07 -13.16 -1.60
N PHE A 51 -2.99 -11.96 -2.18
CA PHE A 51 -2.61 -10.73 -1.49
C PHE A 51 -3.75 -9.73 -1.37
N GLY A 52 -4.85 -9.93 -2.11
CA GLY A 52 -5.99 -9.02 -2.08
C GLY A 52 -6.68 -8.99 -0.72
N VAL A 53 -6.83 -7.79 -0.19
CA VAL A 53 -7.62 -7.49 1.00
C VAL A 53 -8.58 -6.35 0.70
N GLN A 54 -9.51 -6.08 1.61
CA GLN A 54 -10.50 -5.02 1.45
C GLN A 54 -10.50 -4.09 2.66
N LEU A 55 -10.23 -2.81 2.42
CA LEU A 55 -10.37 -1.76 3.41
C LEU A 55 -11.80 -1.23 3.39
N VAL A 56 -12.40 -1.11 4.58
CA VAL A 56 -13.74 -0.55 4.73
C VAL A 56 -13.64 0.84 5.34
N ARG A 57 -13.75 1.86 4.48
CA ARG A 57 -13.79 3.25 4.92
C ARG A 57 -15.20 3.62 5.33
N LYS A 58 -15.35 4.18 6.52
CA LYS A 58 -16.63 4.55 7.13
C LYS A 58 -16.63 6.04 7.35
N LEU A 59 -17.63 6.74 6.83
CA LEU A 59 -17.80 8.18 7.01
C LEU A 59 -19.15 8.45 7.67
N CYS A 60 -19.14 9.33 8.68
CA CYS A 60 -20.34 9.79 9.36
C CYS A 60 -20.34 11.31 9.35
N CYS A 61 -21.38 11.92 8.77
CA CYS A 61 -21.55 13.37 8.81
C CYS A 61 -22.00 13.80 10.20
N CYS A 62 -21.22 14.68 10.83
CA CYS A 62 -21.53 15.19 12.18
C CYS A 62 -22.78 16.08 12.23
N ASN A 63 -23.21 16.65 11.10
CA ASN A 63 -24.30 17.62 11.05
C ASN A 63 -25.68 16.99 10.80
N CYS A 64 -25.75 15.96 9.95
CA CYS A 64 -27.00 15.31 9.57
C CYS A 64 -27.08 13.82 9.96
N GLY A 65 -25.99 13.25 10.49
CA GLY A 65 -25.91 11.83 10.84
C GLY A 65 -25.88 10.87 9.64
N HIS A 66 -25.76 11.38 8.41
CA HIS A 66 -25.62 10.54 7.23
C HIS A 66 -24.38 9.66 7.34
N TYR A 67 -24.53 8.38 7.04
CA TYR A 67 -23.51 7.38 7.19
C TYR A 67 -23.26 6.66 5.87
N SER A 68 -21.99 6.57 5.46
CA SER A 68 -21.58 5.90 4.24
C SER A 68 -20.43 4.91 4.51
N LYS A 69 -20.38 3.87 3.68
CA LYS A 69 -19.30 2.88 3.65
C LYS A 69 -18.78 2.76 2.23
N ILE A 70 -17.45 2.78 2.08
CA ILE A 70 -16.75 2.55 0.83
C ILE A 70 -15.84 1.34 1.04
N TYR A 71 -15.90 0.40 0.10
CA TYR A 71 -15.08 -0.80 0.10
C TYR A 71 -13.98 -0.63 -0.94
N GLU A 72 -12.73 -0.57 -0.49
CA GLU A 72 -11.57 -0.32 -1.34
C GLU A 72 -10.71 -1.59 -1.38
N PRO A 73 -10.48 -2.21 -2.56
CA PRO A 73 -9.55 -3.32 -2.69
C PRO A 73 -8.11 -2.81 -2.51
N LEU A 74 -7.30 -3.56 -1.77
CA LEU A 74 -5.89 -3.27 -1.51
C LEU A 74 -5.05 -4.54 -1.68
N ILE A 75 -3.77 -4.36 -1.99
CA ILE A 75 -2.74 -5.42 -1.99
C ILE A 75 -1.79 -5.27 -0.80
N ASP A 76 -1.61 -4.03 -0.35
CA ASP A 76 -0.79 -3.66 0.81
C ASP A 76 -1.44 -2.51 1.57
N VAL A 77 -0.94 -2.23 2.78
CA VAL A 77 -1.41 -1.13 3.63
C VAL A 77 -0.21 -0.26 3.99
N ASN A 78 -0.33 1.03 3.71
CA ASN A 78 0.68 2.02 4.10
C ASN A 78 0.40 2.52 5.52
N LEU A 79 1.39 2.36 6.38
CA LEU A 79 1.27 2.64 7.80
C LEU A 79 2.21 3.76 8.22
N GLU A 80 1.69 4.75 8.94
CA GLU A 80 2.49 5.81 9.53
C GLU A 80 3.17 5.32 10.82
N ILE A 81 4.51 5.46 10.88
CA ILE A 81 5.31 4.93 11.99
C ILE A 81 6.04 6.02 12.79
N LYS A 82 5.80 7.30 12.48
CA LYS A 82 6.64 8.42 12.96
C LYS A 82 6.71 8.48 14.50
N ASP A 83 5.59 8.24 15.17
CA ASP A 83 5.45 8.34 16.62
C ASP A 83 4.95 7.03 17.25
N ALA A 84 5.20 5.90 16.59
CA ALA A 84 4.71 4.60 17.04
C ALA A 84 5.83 3.72 17.61
N ASP A 85 5.53 3.09 18.74
CA ASP A 85 6.42 2.20 19.49
C ASP A 85 6.25 0.72 19.12
N SER A 86 5.13 0.37 18.48
CA SER A 86 4.82 -1.00 18.10
C SER A 86 3.90 -1.05 16.87
N LEU A 87 3.91 -2.19 16.16
CA LEU A 87 2.97 -2.44 15.06
C LEU A 87 1.51 -2.36 15.53
N HIS A 88 1.22 -2.77 16.77
CA HIS A 88 -0.12 -2.67 17.35
C HIS A 88 -0.57 -1.20 17.42
N SER A 89 0.26 -0.32 17.98
CA SER A 89 -0.02 1.12 18.09
C SER A 89 -0.21 1.78 16.73
N VAL A 90 0.58 1.36 15.73
CA VAL A 90 0.43 1.81 14.34
C VAL A 90 -0.92 1.42 13.75
N LEU A 91 -1.33 0.16 13.92
CA LEU A 91 -2.62 -0.34 13.41
C LEU A 91 -3.82 0.29 14.14
N GLU A 92 -3.68 0.54 15.45
CA GLU A 92 -4.67 1.27 16.23
C GLU A 92 -4.82 2.71 15.73
N SER A 93 -3.70 3.40 15.46
CA SER A 93 -3.72 4.74 14.87
C SER A 93 -4.33 4.74 13.47
N PHE A 94 -3.97 3.78 12.61
CA PHE A 94 -4.49 3.65 11.24
C PHE A 94 -6.01 3.44 11.19
N THR A 95 -6.58 2.79 12.19
CA THR A 95 -8.03 2.49 12.26
C THR A 95 -8.82 3.43 13.18
N ARG A 96 -8.14 4.43 13.77
CA ARG A 96 -8.75 5.41 14.67
C ARG A 96 -9.81 6.22 13.92
N VAL A 97 -10.89 6.56 14.62
CA VAL A 97 -11.89 7.49 14.10
C VAL A 97 -11.30 8.90 14.13
N GLU A 98 -11.33 9.57 12.99
CA GLU A 98 -10.80 10.92 12.83
C GLU A 98 -11.91 11.86 12.38
N LYS A 99 -11.87 13.10 12.89
CA LYS A 99 -12.74 14.18 12.44
C LYS A 99 -12.04 14.88 11.29
N LEU A 100 -12.68 14.91 10.12
CA LEU A 100 -12.19 15.69 8.99
C LEU A 100 -12.42 17.17 9.28
N ASP A 101 -11.40 18.01 9.12
CA ASP A 101 -11.53 19.45 9.23
C ASP A 101 -12.42 19.99 8.09
N ASP A 102 -13.15 21.08 8.36
CA ASP A 102 -13.92 21.79 7.33
C ASP A 102 -12.95 22.39 6.29
N PRO A 103 -13.29 22.35 4.98
CA PRO A 103 -12.43 22.85 3.90
C PRO A 103 -12.15 24.35 3.96
#